data_AF-A0A183BAV2-F1
#
_entry.id   AF-A0A183BAV2-F1
#
_cell.length_a   1.000
_cell.length_b   1.000
_cell.length_c   1.000
_cell.angle_alpha   90.00
_cell.angle_beta   90.00
_cell.angle_gamma   90.00
#
_symmetry.space_group_name_H-M   'P 1'
#
loop_
_entity.id
_entity.type
_entity.pdbx_description
1 polymer ?
#
loop_
_entity_poly.entity_id
_entity_poly.type
_entity_poly.pdbx_seq_one_letter_code
_entity_poly.pdbx_strand_id
1 'polypeptide(L)'
;MLQSVCQLMNPSTVDSTCLSTKCPTITSDQLDEVAAVVPSSLLDKLLQSAKTGRFDEVQSSIKDLLMEGHSAHQAVDQCQELILADENMPDHRKGPMLEALAVRVIYFY
;
A
#
# COMPACT_ATOMS: atom_id res chain seq x y z
N MET A 1 -44.99 10.10 -21.64
CA MET A 1 -44.35 9.26 -20.61
C MET A 1 -42.82 9.19 -20.68
N LEU A 2 -42.14 9.98 -21.53
CA LEU A 2 -40.65 10.04 -21.56
C LEU A 2 -40.04 11.22 -20.79
N GLN A 3 -40.85 12.19 -20.36
CA GLN A 3 -40.39 13.37 -19.59
C GLN A 3 -40.01 13.04 -18.14
N SER A 4 -40.41 11.88 -17.60
CA SER A 4 -40.17 11.50 -16.20
C SER A 4 -38.77 10.93 -15.95
N VAL A 5 -38.08 10.42 -16.97
CA VAL A 5 -36.77 9.77 -16.81
C VAL A 5 -35.62 10.79 -16.91
N CYS A 6 -35.78 11.85 -17.70
CA CYS A 6 -34.75 12.88 -17.83
C CYS A 6 -34.59 13.75 -16.56
N GLN A 7 -35.56 13.75 -15.64
CA GLN A 7 -35.46 14.50 -14.38
C GLN A 7 -34.56 13.84 -13.33
N LEU A 8 -34.15 12.58 -13.54
CA LEU A 8 -33.25 11.85 -12.63
C LEU A 8 -31.76 12.07 -12.91
N MET A 9 -31.41 12.78 -13.98
CA MET A 9 -30.02 12.96 -14.40
C MET A 9 -29.65 14.45 -14.54
N ASN A 10 -30.09 15.26 -13.59
CA ASN A 10 -29.59 16.62 -13.44
C ASN A 10 -28.41 16.62 -12.45
N PRO A 11 -27.16 16.88 -12.88
CA PRO A 11 -26.00 16.93 -11.99
C PRO A 11 -25.97 18.19 -11.10
N SER A 12 -27.09 18.90 -10.96
CA SER A 12 -27.20 20.15 -10.21
C SER A 12 -27.88 20.03 -8.85
N THR A 13 -28.22 18.82 -8.38
CA THR A 13 -28.52 18.56 -6.96
C THR A 13 -27.35 17.87 -6.30
N VAL A 14 -26.18 18.51 -6.35
CA VAL A 14 -25.28 18.48 -5.19
C VAL A 14 -26.01 19.23 -4.09
N ASP A 15 -26.82 18.48 -3.33
CA ASP A 15 -27.51 19.00 -2.16
C ASP A 15 -26.47 19.62 -1.22
N SER A 16 -26.43 20.95 -1.24
CA SER A 16 -25.77 21.79 -0.24
C SER A 16 -26.57 21.79 1.08
N THR A 17 -27.25 20.68 1.37
CA THR A 17 -28.16 20.51 2.50
C THR A 17 -27.72 19.33 3.36
N CYS A 18 -26.46 19.33 3.79
CA CYS A 18 -26.03 18.66 5.02
C CYS A 18 -25.58 19.73 6.02
N LEU A 19 -26.51 20.61 6.39
CA LEU A 19 -26.42 21.36 7.64
C LEU A 19 -26.61 20.36 8.79
N SER A 20 -25.54 20.13 9.56
CA SER A 20 -25.47 19.32 10.78
C SER A 20 -25.37 17.80 10.62
N THR A 21 -24.35 17.30 9.92
CA THR A 21 -23.53 16.16 10.39
C THR A 21 -22.20 16.25 9.64
N LYS A 22 -21.09 16.34 10.38
CA LYS A 22 -19.71 16.37 9.90
C LYS A 22 -19.53 15.43 8.69
N CYS A 23 -19.37 15.96 7.47
CA CYS A 23 -18.91 15.13 6.35
C CYS A 23 -17.61 14.47 6.80
N PRO A 24 -17.54 13.13 6.91
CA PRO A 24 -16.33 12.49 7.35
C PRO A 24 -15.25 12.81 6.32
N THR A 25 -14.26 13.61 6.74
CA THR A 25 -13.07 13.86 5.93
C THR A 25 -12.33 12.54 5.84
N ILE A 26 -12.37 11.92 4.66
CA ILE A 26 -11.65 10.68 4.38
C ILE A 26 -10.16 11.03 4.31
N THR A 27 -9.36 10.45 5.21
CA THR A 27 -7.90 10.60 5.20
C THR A 27 -7.24 9.46 4.44
N SER A 28 -6.00 9.67 3.98
CA SER A 28 -5.18 8.60 3.38
C SER A 28 -5.05 7.41 4.31
N ASP A 29 -4.84 7.66 5.60
CA ASP A 29 -4.62 6.62 6.60
C ASP A 29 -5.83 5.69 6.74
N GLN A 30 -7.05 6.25 6.65
CA GLN A 30 -8.28 5.46 6.65
C GLN A 30 -8.42 4.59 5.40
N LEU A 31 -7.92 5.06 4.26
CA LEU A 31 -7.92 4.29 3.02
C LEU A 31 -6.88 3.16 3.09
N ASP A 32 -5.70 3.45 3.62
CA ASP A 32 -4.59 2.51 3.78
C ASP A 32 -4.97 1.38 4.75
N GLU A 33 -5.65 1.69 5.86
CA GLU A 33 -6.19 0.69 6.78
C GLU A 33 -7.19 -0.25 6.10
N VAL A 34 -8.13 0.29 5.30
CA VAL A 34 -9.14 -0.52 4.59
C VAL A 34 -8.50 -1.34 3.46
N ALA A 35 -7.48 -0.82 2.80
CA ALA A 35 -6.70 -1.51 1.78
C ALA A 35 -5.66 -2.49 2.37
N ALA A 36 -5.61 -2.62 3.71
CA ALA A 36 -4.67 -3.45 4.45
C ALA A 36 -3.19 -3.15 4.15
N VAL A 37 -2.90 -1.92 3.71
CA VAL A 37 -1.55 -1.44 3.36
C VAL A 37 -0.62 -1.62 4.54
N VAL A 38 0.56 -2.19 4.28
CA VAL A 38 1.59 -2.34 5.32
C VAL A 38 2.12 -0.94 5.66
N PRO A 39 2.14 -0.56 6.95
CA PRO A 39 2.67 0.73 7.37
C PRO A 39 4.12 0.93 6.90
N SER A 40 4.41 2.11 6.36
CA SER A 40 5.76 2.47 5.89
C SER A 40 6.83 2.31 6.97
N SER A 41 6.49 2.56 8.24
CA SER A 41 7.40 2.37 9.37
C SER A 41 7.89 0.92 9.55
N LEU A 42 7.07 -0.08 9.23
CA LEU A 42 7.47 -1.49 9.29
C LEU A 42 8.36 -1.86 8.11
N LEU A 43 8.02 -1.36 6.92
CA LEU A 43 8.83 -1.55 5.71
C LEU A 43 10.21 -0.92 5.85
N ASP A 44 10.29 0.29 6.41
CA ASP A 44 11.55 0.96 6.66
C ASP A 44 12.42 0.18 7.66
N LYS A 45 11.83 -0.36 8.74
CA LYS A 45 12.55 -1.24 9.68
C LYS A 45 13.05 -2.50 9.00
N LEU A 46 12.23 -3.13 8.16
CA LEU A 46 12.60 -4.31 7.39
C LEU A 46 13.76 -4.01 6.43
N LEU A 47 13.69 -2.90 5.69
CA LEU A 47 14.75 -2.48 4.77
C LEU A 47 16.04 -2.08 5.51
N GLN A 48 15.93 -1.40 6.66
CA GLN A 48 17.08 -1.05 7.47
C GLN A 48 17.78 -2.29 8.04
N SER A 49 17.02 -3.23 8.61
CA SER A 49 17.58 -4.51 9.09
C SER A 49 18.18 -5.34 7.95
N ALA A 50 17.60 -5.31 6.75
CA ALA A 50 18.18 -5.97 5.58
C ALA A 50 19.54 -5.34 5.17
N LYS A 51 19.68 -4.01 5.31
CA LYS A 51 20.94 -3.30 5.04
C LYS A 51 22.04 -3.62 6.07
N THR A 52 21.70 -3.97 7.32
CA THR A 52 22.70 -4.36 8.32
C THR A 52 23.31 -5.74 8.04
N GLY A 53 22.62 -6.56 7.23
CA GLY A 53 23.06 -7.91 6.87
C GLY A 53 22.90 -8.94 8.00
N ARG A 54 22.23 -8.57 9.09
CA ARG A 54 21.99 -9.46 10.24
C ARG A 54 20.67 -10.20 10.05
N PHE A 55 20.77 -11.51 9.83
CA PHE A 55 19.59 -12.36 9.61
C PHE A 55 18.60 -12.31 10.77
N ASP A 56 19.09 -12.30 12.02
CA ASP A 56 18.24 -12.27 13.21
C ASP A 56 17.36 -11.01 13.28
N GLU A 57 17.89 -9.85 12.88
CA GLU A 57 17.17 -8.57 12.87
C GLU A 57 16.07 -8.56 11.79
N VAL A 58 16.38 -9.10 10.61
CA VAL A 58 15.42 -9.27 9.52
C VAL A 58 14.31 -10.24 9.94
N GLN A 59 14.68 -11.37 10.54
CA GLN A 59 13.73 -12.37 11.01
C GLN A 59 12.81 -11.81 12.10
N SER A 60 13.33 -10.99 13.02
CA SER A 60 12.51 -10.30 14.01
C SER A 60 11.50 -9.37 13.35
N SER A 61 11.95 -8.56 12.39
CA SER A 61 11.09 -7.61 11.66
C SER A 61 9.97 -8.33 10.89
N ILE A 62 10.26 -9.48 10.29
CA ILE A 62 9.26 -10.32 9.60
C ILE A 62 8.27 -10.92 10.60
N LYS A 63 8.73 -11.35 11.78
CA LYS A 63 7.82 -11.86 12.83
C LYS A 63 6.88 -10.77 13.30
N ASP A 64 7.36 -9.55 13.49
CA ASP A 64 6.53 -8.42 13.91
C ASP A 64 5.43 -8.14 12.87
N LEU A 65 5.80 -8.13 11.57
CA LEU A 65 4.84 -7.99 10.47
C LEU A 65 3.75 -9.07 10.49
N LEU A 66 4.13 -10.32 10.78
CA LEU A 66 3.19 -11.45 10.87
C LEU A 66 2.30 -11.35 12.13
N MET A 67 2.85 -10.92 13.26
CA MET A 67 2.11 -10.75 14.51
C MET A 67 1.09 -9.61 14.45
N GLU A 68 1.39 -8.58 13.67
CA GLU A 68 0.46 -7.47 13.37
C GLU A 68 -0.60 -7.84 12.32
N GLY A 69 -0.48 -9.03 11.70
CA GLY A 69 -1.48 -9.57 10.78
C GLY A 69 -1.39 -9.03 9.34
N HIS A 70 -0.26 -8.42 8.99
CA HIS A 70 -0.05 -7.88 7.65
C HIS A 70 0.28 -8.98 6.63
N SER A 71 -0.16 -8.78 5.39
CA SER A 71 0.11 -9.72 4.29
C SER A 71 1.58 -9.65 3.86
N ALA A 72 2.26 -10.80 3.88
CA ALA A 72 3.62 -10.90 3.36
C ALA A 72 3.70 -10.56 1.85
N HIS A 73 2.66 -10.89 1.09
CA HIS A 73 2.59 -10.57 -0.34
C HIS A 73 2.56 -9.05 -0.55
N GLN A 74 1.72 -8.35 0.20
CA GLN A 74 1.60 -6.89 0.13
C GLN A 74 2.89 -6.19 0.57
N ALA A 75 3.57 -6.73 1.58
CA ALA A 75 4.88 -6.23 2.00
C ALA A 75 5.93 -6.34 0.87
N VAL A 76 5.93 -7.46 0.14
CA VAL A 76 6.82 -7.70 -1.01
C VAL A 76 6.51 -6.73 -2.16
N ASP A 77 5.23 -6.53 -2.49
CA ASP A 77 4.82 -5.61 -3.56
C ASP A 77 5.23 -4.17 -3.24
N GLN A 78 5.02 -3.72 -2.00
CA GLN A 78 5.41 -2.38 -1.56
C GLN A 78 6.94 -2.23 -1.52
N CYS A 79 7.69 -3.27 -1.13
CA CYS A 79 9.16 -3.26 -1.23
C CYS A 79 9.62 -3.08 -2.68
N GLN A 80 8.96 -3.75 -3.63
CA GLN A 80 9.28 -3.62 -5.05
C GLN A 80 9.05 -2.19 -5.53
N GLU A 81 7.92 -1.58 -5.16
CA GLU A 81 7.60 -0.19 -5.51
C GLU A 81 8.65 0.79 -4.95
N LEU A 82 9.07 0.61 -3.69
CA LEU A 82 10.12 1.43 -3.07
C LEU A 82 11.47 1.29 -3.79
N ILE A 83 11.86 0.08 -4.19
CA ILE A 83 13.11 -0.15 -4.93
C ILE A 83 13.06 0.51 -6.32
N LEU A 84 11.90 0.49 -6.98
CA LEU A 84 11.71 1.14 -8.27
C LEU A 84 11.80 2.66 -8.15
N ALA A 85 11.13 3.23 -7.14
CA ALA A 85 11.09 4.66 -6.87
C ALA A 85 12.42 5.26 -6.38
N ASP A 86 13.35 4.46 -5.85
CA ASP A 86 14.63 4.96 -5.34
C ASP A 86 15.58 5.43 -6.47
N GLU A 87 15.62 6.72 -6.76
CA GLU A 87 16.51 7.29 -7.79
C GLU A 87 18.00 7.23 -7.44
N ASN A 88 18.37 7.02 -6.17
CA ASN A 88 19.77 6.99 -5.75
C ASN A 88 20.44 5.63 -6.00
N MET A 89 19.66 4.57 -6.16
CA MET A 89 20.18 3.23 -6.40
C MET A 89 20.43 3.01 -7.90
N PRO A 90 21.65 2.64 -8.31
CA PRO A 90 21.95 2.41 -9.73
C PRO A 90 21.32 1.10 -10.24
N ASP A 91 20.96 1.08 -11.52
CA ASP A 91 20.21 -0.02 -12.16
C ASP A 91 20.86 -1.41 -12.02
N HIS A 92 22.20 -1.47 -12.02
CA HIS A 92 22.92 -2.73 -11.84
C HIS A 92 22.68 -3.40 -10.47
N ARG A 93 22.24 -2.63 -9.46
CA ARG A 93 21.84 -3.17 -8.15
C ARG A 93 20.34 -3.43 -8.08
N LYS A 94 19.53 -2.61 -8.74
CA LYS A 94 18.08 -2.79 -8.81
C LYS A 94 17.70 -4.06 -9.55
N GLY A 95 18.35 -4.36 -10.69
CA GLY A 95 18.02 -5.52 -11.53
C GLY A 95 18.01 -6.84 -10.76
N PRO A 96 19.12 -7.25 -10.12
CA PRO A 96 19.18 -8.50 -9.34
C PRO A 96 18.20 -8.53 -8.16
N MET A 97 17.94 -7.40 -7.50
CA MET A 97 16.96 -7.33 -6.41
C MET A 97 15.54 -7.57 -6.91
N LEU A 98 15.15 -6.89 -7.99
CA LEU A 98 13.83 -7.04 -8.61
C LEU A 98 13.63 -8.45 -9.17
N GLU A 99 14.67 -9.06 -9.75
CA GLU A 99 14.64 -10.46 -10.18
C GLU A 99 14.40 -11.40 -8.99
N ALA A 100 15.11 -11.21 -7.88
CA ALA A 100 14.95 -12.02 -6.68
C ALA A 100 13.54 -11.92 -6.06
N LEU A 101 12.91 -10.74 -6.14
CA LEU A 101 11.52 -10.53 -5.71
C LEU A 101 10.54 -11.18 -6.71
N ALA A 102 10.75 -11.01 -8.01
CA ALA A 102 9.86 -11.50 -9.06
C ALA A 102 9.76 -13.04 -9.08
N VAL A 103 10.88 -13.74 -8.92
CA VAL A 103 10.89 -15.21 -8.89
C VAL A 103 9.97 -15.75 -7.80
N ARG A 104 9.82 -15.05 -6.68
CA ARG A 104 9.02 -15.50 -5.53
C ARG A 104 7.53 -15.16 -5.62
N VAL A 105 7.16 -14.07 -6.29
CA VAL A 105 5.74 -13.71 -6.49
C VAL A 105 5.05 -14.70 -7.44
N ILE A 106 5.79 -15.24 -8.42
CA ILE A 106 5.24 -16.19 -9.41
C ILE A 106 4.83 -17.54 -8.79
N TYR A 107 5.41 -17.95 -7.65
CA TYR A 107 5.04 -19.21 -6.99
C TYR A 107 3.80 -19.12 -6.08
N PHE A 108 3.24 -17.93 -5.88
CA PHE A 108 2.06 -17.73 -5.04
C PHE A 108 0.73 -17.70 -5.84
N TYR A 109 0.79 -17.81 -7.17
CA TYR A 109 -0.36 -17.91 -8.08
C TYR A 109 -0.49 -19.30 -8.71
#